data_AF-A0A959AGP5-F1
#
_entry.id   AF-A0A959AGP5-F1
#
_cell.length_a   1.000
_cell.length_b   1.000
_cell.length_c   1.000
_cell.angle_alpha   90.00
_cell.angle_beta   90.00
_cell.angle_gamma   90.00
#
_symmetry.space_group_name_H-M   'P 1'
#
loop_
_entity.id
_entity.type
_entity.pdbx_description
1 polymer ?
#
loop_
_entity_poly.entity_id
_entity_poly.type
_entity_poly.pdbx_seq_one_letter_code
_entity_poly.pdbx_strand_id
1 'polypeptide(L)'
;MNRFIIPVLLLACHALNGQAITWLNGCVDKTYCLNQGSCSEGDVFIVEDAVTSCVSSQILSYSYIIDLFNNGGVDIQASSDTLNATFPVGTHKITWRASDNCGNVSQCTY
;
A
#
# COMPACT_ATOMS: atom_id res chain seq x y z
N MET A 1 27.58 9.71 55.33
CA MET A 1 27.38 10.94 54.54
C MET A 1 27.72 10.66 53.09
N ASN A 2 26.66 10.63 52.28
CA ASN A 2 26.55 10.62 50.81
C ASN A 2 27.84 10.49 49.96
N ARG A 3 28.00 9.36 49.24
CA ARG A 3 28.79 9.34 48.00
C ARG A 3 27.93 8.82 46.86
N PHE A 4 27.80 9.71 45.88
CA PHE A 4 26.88 9.71 44.76
C PHE A 4 27.10 8.51 43.83
N ILE A 5 26.00 7.80 43.55
CA ILE A 5 25.92 6.84 42.45
C ILE A 5 25.79 7.66 41.17
N ILE A 6 26.81 7.62 40.31
CA ILE A 6 26.75 8.17 38.95
C ILE A 6 25.83 7.23 38.15
N PRO A 7 24.67 7.70 37.63
CA PRO A 7 23.87 6.84 36.78
C PRO A 7 24.66 6.67 35.49
N VAL A 8 25.08 5.43 35.23
CA VAL A 8 25.46 5.02 33.88
C VAL A 8 24.24 5.32 33.02
N LEU A 9 24.32 6.40 32.25
CA LEU A 9 23.36 6.70 31.21
C LEU A 9 23.56 5.61 30.16
N LEU A 10 22.92 4.46 30.40
CA LEU A 10 22.68 3.46 29.38
C LEU A 10 21.92 4.24 28.32
N LEU A 11 22.64 4.64 27.26
CA LEU A 11 22.03 5.08 26.03
C LEU A 11 21.29 3.84 25.54
N ALA A 12 20.05 3.66 26.02
CA ALA A 12 19.10 2.79 25.38
C ALA A 12 19.05 3.33 23.95
N CYS A 13 19.73 2.63 23.04
CA CYS A 13 19.39 2.71 21.64
C CYS A 13 17.91 2.37 21.63
N HIS A 14 17.06 3.40 21.60
CA HIS A 14 15.67 3.21 21.28
C HIS A 14 15.72 2.56 19.91
N ALA A 15 15.55 1.24 19.89
CA ALA A 15 15.16 0.55 18.69
C ALA A 15 13.86 1.25 18.28
N LEU A 16 13.99 2.21 17.38
CA LEU A 16 12.86 2.82 16.70
C LEU A 16 12.10 1.61 16.17
N ASN A 17 10.94 1.32 16.76
CA ASN A 17 10.02 0.36 16.21
C ASN A 17 9.96 0.67 14.71
N GLY A 18 10.36 -0.30 13.88
CA GLY A 18 10.56 -0.09 12.45
C GLY A 18 9.36 0.67 11.91
N GLN A 19 9.60 1.87 11.41
CA GLN A 19 8.54 2.72 10.89
C GLN A 19 7.95 1.96 9.70
N ALA A 20 6.72 1.50 9.85
CA ALA A 20 6.05 0.67 8.86
C ALA A 20 4.84 1.40 8.27
N ILE A 21 4.56 1.07 7.01
CA ILE A 21 3.32 1.42 6.31
C ILE A 21 2.39 0.21 6.38
N THR A 22 1.15 0.43 6.80
CA THR A 22 0.12 -0.60 6.97
C THR A 22 -1.11 -0.27 6.13
N TRP A 23 -1.54 -1.19 5.28
CA TRP A 23 -2.76 -1.07 4.46
C TRP A 23 -4.01 -1.29 5.33
N LEU A 24 -5.02 -0.43 5.19
CA LEU A 24 -6.19 -0.42 6.09
C LEU A 24 -7.28 -1.45 5.70
N ASN A 25 -7.50 -1.66 4.41
CA ASN A 25 -8.61 -2.48 3.91
C ASN A 25 -8.23 -3.94 3.62
N GLY A 26 -6.98 -4.30 3.86
CA GLY A 26 -6.45 -5.62 3.53
C GLY A 26 -6.25 -5.81 2.03
N CYS A 27 -5.16 -6.48 1.66
CA CYS A 27 -4.85 -6.85 0.29
C CYS A 27 -5.62 -8.11 -0.09
N VAL A 28 -6.93 -7.97 -0.33
CA VAL A 28 -7.83 -9.10 -0.57
C VAL A 28 -8.49 -8.98 -1.93
N ASP A 29 -8.66 -10.14 -2.58
CA ASP A 29 -9.28 -10.25 -3.89
C ASP A 29 -10.66 -9.60 -3.91
N LYS A 30 -10.96 -8.90 -5.01
CA LYS A 30 -12.24 -8.20 -5.23
C LYS A 30 -12.92 -8.79 -6.45
N THR A 31 -14.25 -8.89 -6.40
CA THR A 31 -15.07 -9.34 -7.53
C THR A 31 -16.01 -8.23 -7.97
N TYR A 32 -15.98 -7.92 -9.26
CA TYR A 32 -16.83 -6.90 -9.90
C TYR A 32 -17.77 -7.56 -10.90
N CYS A 33 -18.98 -7.02 -11.01
CA CYS A 33 -19.94 -7.46 -12.04
C CYS A 33 -19.59 -6.85 -13.40
N LEU A 34 -19.97 -7.55 -14.47
CA LEU A 34 -19.93 -6.97 -15.81
C LEU A 34 -20.97 -5.86 -15.95
N ASN A 35 -20.71 -4.92 -16.86
CA ASN A 35 -21.60 -3.81 -17.13
C ASN A 35 -22.94 -4.30 -17.69
N GLN A 36 -24.03 -3.59 -17.43
CA GLN A 36 -25.36 -3.99 -17.92
C GLN A 36 -25.37 -4.07 -19.45
N GLY A 37 -25.70 -5.25 -19.99
CA GLY A 37 -25.69 -5.50 -21.43
C GLY A 37 -24.30 -5.81 -22.01
N SER A 38 -23.25 -5.78 -21.19
CA SER A 38 -21.92 -6.29 -21.55
C SER A 38 -21.77 -7.74 -21.10
N CYS A 39 -21.16 -8.56 -21.96
CA CYS A 39 -20.74 -9.93 -21.62
C CYS A 39 -19.22 -10.08 -21.58
N SER A 40 -18.47 -8.97 -21.75
CA SER A 40 -17.03 -9.00 -21.93
C SER A 40 -16.27 -7.99 -21.09
N GLU A 41 -16.94 -7.05 -20.42
CA GLU A 41 -16.27 -6.01 -19.63
C GLU A 41 -17.12 -5.52 -18.44
N GLY A 42 -16.45 -5.02 -17.41
CA GLY A 42 -17.05 -4.44 -16.21
C GLY A 42 -16.25 -3.26 -15.68
N ASP A 43 -16.95 -2.29 -15.09
CA ASP A 43 -16.33 -1.12 -14.48
C ASP A 43 -15.79 -1.45 -13.09
N VAL A 44 -14.53 -1.06 -12.86
CA VAL A 44 -13.79 -1.28 -11.63
C VAL A 44 -13.47 0.08 -11.02
N PHE A 45 -13.95 0.28 -9.79
CA PHE A 45 -13.61 1.42 -8.95
C PHE A 45 -12.99 0.92 -7.65
N ILE A 46 -11.74 1.32 -7.40
CA ILE A 46 -10.97 0.98 -6.20
C ILE A 46 -10.32 2.25 -5.67
N VAL A 47 -10.40 2.44 -4.36
CA VAL A 47 -9.57 3.40 -3.62
C VAL A 47 -8.84 2.59 -2.56
N GLU A 48 -7.52 2.69 -2.52
CA GLU A 48 -6.72 2.10 -1.45
C GLU A 48 -6.28 3.15 -0.43
N ASP A 49 -6.09 2.70 0.80
CA ASP A 49 -5.64 3.57 1.88
C ASP A 49 -4.71 2.82 2.84
N ALA A 50 -3.73 3.54 3.34
CA ALA A 50 -2.71 3.04 4.24
C ALA A 50 -2.35 4.11 5.28
N VAL A 51 -1.77 3.64 6.38
CA VAL A 51 -1.23 4.51 7.44
C VAL A 51 0.27 4.31 7.53
N THR A 52 0.99 5.37 7.93
CA THR A 52 2.42 5.28 8.26
C THR A 52 2.67 5.72 9.70
N SER A 53 3.70 5.10 10.30
CA SER A 53 4.25 5.50 11.59
C SER A 53 5.45 6.45 11.47
N CYS A 54 5.69 7.02 10.28
CA CYS A 54 6.73 8.00 10.01
C CYS A 54 6.52 9.28 10.85
N VAL A 55 7.48 9.57 11.73
CA VAL A 55 7.38 10.68 12.71
C VAL A 55 7.64 12.04 12.05
N SER A 56 8.46 12.09 10.99
CA SER A 56 8.78 13.34 10.30
C SER A 56 7.60 13.84 9.45
N SER A 57 6.77 12.95 8.91
CA SER A 57 5.61 13.28 8.09
C SER A 57 4.73 12.06 7.88
N GLN A 58 3.43 12.18 8.12
CA GLN A 58 2.45 11.12 7.88
C GLN A 58 1.84 11.18 6.46
N ILE A 59 2.57 11.74 5.50
CA ILE A 59 2.13 11.84 4.10
C ILE A 59 2.58 10.59 3.36
N LEU A 60 1.65 9.99 2.61
CA LEU A 60 1.89 8.85 1.75
C LEU A 60 1.75 9.23 0.27
N SER A 61 2.63 8.66 -0.54
CA SER A 61 2.53 8.68 -2.00
C SER A 61 2.17 7.28 -2.49
N TYR A 62 1.24 7.20 -3.44
CA TYR A 62 0.71 5.96 -3.96
C TYR A 62 1.01 5.76 -5.44
N SER A 63 1.09 4.51 -5.83
CA SER A 63 1.15 4.07 -7.22
C SER A 63 0.62 2.65 -7.33
N TYR A 64 0.19 2.25 -8.52
CA TYR A 64 -0.19 0.88 -8.81
C TYR A 64 0.25 0.45 -10.21
N ILE A 65 0.39 -0.86 -10.36
CA ILE A 65 0.49 -1.55 -11.64
C ILE A 65 -0.60 -2.61 -11.73
N ILE A 66 -1.08 -2.88 -12.95
CA ILE A 66 -2.09 -3.90 -13.23
C ILE A 66 -1.57 -4.81 -14.34
N ASP A 67 -1.69 -6.11 -14.07
CA ASP A 67 -1.44 -7.21 -14.98
C ASP A 67 -2.81 -7.77 -15.38
N LEU A 68 -3.29 -7.35 -16.55
CA LEU A 68 -4.56 -7.81 -17.08
C LEU A 68 -4.43 -9.29 -17.48
N PHE A 69 -5.43 -10.08 -17.10
CA PHE A 69 -5.42 -11.53 -17.27
C PHE A 69 -4.34 -12.27 -16.46
N ASN A 70 -3.63 -11.56 -15.57
CA ASN A 70 -2.58 -12.11 -14.70
C ASN A 70 -1.56 -12.95 -15.49
N ASN A 71 -1.08 -12.41 -16.61
CA ASN A 71 -0.22 -13.09 -17.57
C ASN A 71 1.28 -12.85 -17.32
N GLY A 72 1.63 -12.09 -16.28
CA GLY A 72 3.00 -11.74 -15.92
C GLY A 72 3.48 -10.42 -16.52
N GLY A 73 2.59 -9.67 -17.19
CA GLY A 73 2.87 -8.36 -17.79
C GLY A 73 2.56 -7.18 -16.89
N VAL A 74 2.78 -5.97 -17.44
CA VAL A 74 2.26 -4.71 -16.91
C VAL A 74 1.51 -4.03 -18.03
N ASP A 75 0.19 -3.95 -17.88
CA ASP A 75 -0.70 -3.38 -18.88
C ASP A 75 -1.12 -1.96 -18.51
N ILE A 76 -1.36 -1.70 -17.22
CA ILE A 76 -1.74 -0.38 -16.71
C ILE A 76 -0.81 -0.01 -15.55
N GLN A 77 -0.44 1.27 -15.47
CA GLN A 77 0.29 1.82 -14.33
C GLN A 77 -0.13 3.27 -14.08
N ALA A 78 -0.19 3.66 -12.81
CA ALA A 78 -0.46 5.06 -12.44
C ALA A 78 0.14 5.42 -11.09
N SER A 79 0.37 6.72 -10.88
CA SER A 79 0.75 7.30 -9.58
C SER A 79 -0.49 7.90 -8.90
N SER A 80 -1.36 7.04 -8.40
CA SER A 80 -2.59 7.39 -7.72
C SER A 80 -2.95 6.33 -6.68
N ASP A 81 -3.76 6.72 -5.69
CA ASP A 81 -4.45 5.87 -4.72
C ASP A 81 -5.79 5.34 -5.26
N THR A 82 -6.23 5.84 -6.41
CA THR A 82 -7.54 5.59 -6.99
C THR A 82 -7.40 4.97 -8.37
N LEU A 83 -8.12 3.87 -8.57
CA LEU A 83 -8.32 3.23 -9.86
C LEU A 83 -9.80 3.39 -10.25
N ASN A 84 -10.01 3.90 -11.45
CA ASN A 84 -11.31 3.94 -12.10
C ASN A 84 -11.11 3.57 -13.58
N ALA A 85 -11.44 2.34 -13.95
CA ALA A 85 -11.22 1.82 -15.29
C ALA A 85 -12.19 0.68 -15.61
N THR A 86 -12.38 0.42 -16.91
CA THR A 86 -13.16 -0.72 -17.40
C THR A 86 -12.22 -1.88 -17.74
N PHE A 87 -12.47 -3.05 -17.17
CA PHE A 87 -11.65 -4.26 -17.41
C PHE A 87 -12.42 -5.29 -18.21
N PRO A 88 -11.73 -6.06 -19.07
CA PRO A 88 -12.33 -7.21 -19.72
C PRO A 88 -12.68 -8.31 -18.69
N VAL A 89 -13.54 -9.25 -19.06
CA VAL A 89 -13.88 -10.38 -18.21
C VAL A 89 -12.65 -11.27 -17.97
N GLY A 90 -12.33 -11.54 -16.71
CA GLY A 90 -11.21 -12.39 -16.35
C GLY A 90 -10.68 -12.14 -14.94
N THR A 91 -9.58 -12.82 -14.63
CA THR A 91 -8.80 -12.57 -13.41
C THR A 91 -7.63 -11.66 -13.75
N HIS A 92 -7.54 -10.52 -13.07
CA HIS A 92 -6.46 -9.55 -13.21
C HIS A 92 -5.71 -9.49 -11.89
N LYS A 93 -4.46 -9.03 -11.92
CA LYS A 93 -3.67 -8.82 -10.71
C LYS A 93 -3.32 -7.35 -10.58
N ILE A 94 -3.55 -6.77 -9.42
CA ILE A 94 -3.14 -5.40 -9.10
C ILE A 94 -2.03 -5.43 -8.05
N THR A 95 -1.03 -4.57 -8.21
CA THR A 95 -0.01 -4.36 -7.18
C THR A 95 0.07 -2.89 -6.87
N TRP A 96 -0.40 -2.54 -5.67
CA TRP A 96 -0.28 -1.22 -5.09
C TRP A 96 1.08 -1.06 -4.41
N ARG A 97 1.56 0.18 -4.40
CA ARG A 97 2.79 0.61 -3.73
C ARG A 97 2.52 1.93 -3.03
N ALA A 98 2.78 1.96 -1.73
CA ALA A 98 2.78 3.16 -0.90
C ALA A 98 4.20 3.47 -0.44
N SER A 99 4.56 4.75 -0.38
CA SER A 99 5.83 5.22 0.18
C SER A 99 5.67 6.48 1.02
N ASP A 100 6.43 6.60 2.10
CA ASP A 100 6.43 7.78 2.97
C ASP A 100 7.74 8.58 2.89
N ASN A 101 7.77 9.73 3.58
CA ASN A 101 8.94 10.62 3.63
C ASN A 101 10.07 10.14 4.56
N CYS A 102 9.86 9.04 5.29
CA CYS A 102 10.91 8.37 6.06
C CYS A 102 11.67 7.33 5.21
N GLY A 103 11.24 7.13 3.96
CA GLY A 103 11.84 6.17 3.03
C GLY A 103 11.25 4.77 3.14
N ASN A 104 10.17 4.58 3.90
CA ASN A 104 9.50 3.30 3.98
C ASN A 104 8.68 3.08 2.71
N VAL A 105 8.63 1.82 2.26
CA VAL A 105 7.84 1.39 1.11
C VAL A 105 7.09 0.13 1.50
N SER A 106 5.81 0.07 1.16
CA SER A 106 4.99 -1.13 1.33
C SER A 106 4.22 -1.42 0.06
N GLN A 107 4.02 -2.71 -0.22
CA GLN A 107 3.28 -3.19 -1.38
C GLN A 107 2.12 -4.07 -0.95
N CYS A 108 1.10 -4.09 -1.80
CA CYS A 108 -0.14 -4.81 -1.58
C CYS A 108 -0.61 -5.37 -2.92
N THR A 109 -0.73 -6.71 -2.99
CA THR A 109 -1.10 -7.41 -4.22
C THR A 109 -2.29 -8.32 -3.96
N TYR A 110 -3.23 -8.31 -4.89
CA TYR A 110 -4.40 -9.18 -4.95
C TYR A 110 -4.94 -9.24 -6.39
#